data_AF-A0A9E5PXH9-F1
#
_entry.id   AF-A0A9E5PXH9-F1
#
_cell.length_a   1.000
_cell.length_b   1.000
_cell.length_c   1.000
_cell.angle_alpha   90.00
_cell.angle_beta   90.00
_cell.angle_gamma   90.00
#
_symmetry.space_group_name_H-M   'P 1'
#
loop_
_entity.id
_entity.type
_entity.pdbx_description
1 polymer ?
#
loop_
_entity_poly.entity_id
_entity_poly.type
_entity_poly.pdbx_seq_one_letter_code
_entity_poly.pdbx_strand_id
1 'polypeptide(L)' 'AAAGEVDVITAFSTDGRIAALDLRVLEDDRNAIPPYDAVILASPAFSRGHPAALEALGRL' A
#
# COMPACT_ATOMS: atom_id res chain seq x y z
N ALA A 1 13.79 1.53 -16.57
CA ALA A 1 13.90 2.73 -15.71
C ALA A 1 15.30 2.90 -15.15
N ALA A 2 15.81 1.97 -14.33
CA ALA A 2 17.11 2.11 -13.66
C ALA A 2 18.35 2.28 -14.58
N ALA A 3 18.25 1.94 -15.87
CA ALA A 3 19.30 2.16 -16.87
C ALA A 3 19.14 3.46 -17.70
N GLY A 4 18.23 4.37 -17.31
CA GLY A 4 17.96 5.61 -18.05
C GLY A 4 17.16 5.40 -19.35
N GLU A 5 16.60 4.22 -19.56
CA GLU A 5 15.83 3.89 -20.77
C GLU A 5 14.46 4.58 -20.83
N VAL A 6 13.92 5.00 -19.68
CA VAL A 6 12.61 5.66 -19.55
C VAL A 6 12.62 6.65 -18.40
N ASP A 7 11.92 7.77 -18.57
CA ASP A 7 11.85 8.87 -17.58
C ASP A 7 10.69 8.72 -16.59
N VAL A 8 9.58 8.09 -17.02
CA VAL A 8 8.35 7.94 -16.23
C VAL A 8 7.79 6.53 -16.37
N ILE A 9 7.32 5.96 -15.27
CA ILE A 9 6.69 4.63 -15.22
C ILE A 9 5.43 4.69 -14.34
N THR A 10 4.55 3.70 -14.50
CA THR A 10 3.50 3.45 -13.52
C THR A 10 4.07 2.73 -12.29
N ALA A 11 3.60 3.11 -11.11
CA ALA A 11 3.99 2.51 -9.84
C ALA A 11 2.83 2.56 -8.84
N PHE A 12 2.88 1.70 -7.82
CA PHE A 12 2.02 1.82 -6.65
C PHE A 12 2.71 2.69 -5.60
N SER A 13 1.95 3.48 -4.85
CA SER A 13 2.50 4.44 -3.86
C SER A 13 3.32 3.78 -2.76
N THR A 14 3.09 2.49 -2.47
CA THR A 14 3.81 1.69 -1.48
C THR A 14 4.94 0.84 -2.08
N ASP A 15 5.29 1.04 -3.36
CA ASP A 15 6.37 0.28 -4.02
C ASP A 15 7.74 0.65 -3.42
N GLY A 16 8.40 -0.30 -2.77
CA GLY A 16 9.69 -0.09 -2.12
C GLY A 16 10.81 0.32 -3.08
N ARG A 17 10.65 0.09 -4.39
CA ARG A 17 11.61 0.55 -5.40
C ARG A 17 11.64 2.07 -5.52
N ILE A 18 10.58 2.77 -5.11
CA ILE A 18 10.56 4.25 -5.08
C ILE A 18 11.71 4.76 -4.21
N ALA A 19 11.82 4.25 -2.97
CA ALA A 19 12.91 4.62 -2.08
C ALA A 19 14.27 4.06 -2.52
N ALA A 20 14.30 2.80 -3.01
CA ALA A 20 15.57 2.16 -3.39
C ALA A 20 16.23 2.77 -4.63
N LEU A 21 15.46 3.38 -5.51
CA LEU A 21 15.92 3.99 -6.75
C LEU A 21 15.81 5.53 -6.74
N ASP A 22 15.55 6.13 -5.58
CA ASP A 22 15.38 7.58 -5.40
C ASP A 22 14.40 8.20 -6.41
N LEU A 23 13.25 7.55 -6.60
CA LEU A 23 12.20 8.01 -7.51
C LEU A 23 11.26 8.98 -6.79
N ARG A 24 10.69 9.89 -7.57
CA ARG A 24 9.66 10.81 -7.10
C ARG A 24 8.27 10.38 -7.54
N VAL A 25 7.33 10.31 -6.59
CA VAL A 25 5.90 10.14 -6.89
C VAL A 25 5.30 11.48 -7.33
N LEU A 26 4.52 11.45 -8.41
CA LEU A 26 3.76 12.61 -8.89
C LEU A 26 2.41 12.68 -8.20
N GLU A 27 1.92 13.89 -7.96
CA GLU A 27 0.61 14.13 -7.35
C GLU A 27 -0.52 13.82 -8.35
N ASP A 28 -1.60 13.17 -7.87
CA ASP A 28 -2.83 12.98 -8.64
C ASP A 28 -3.80 14.14 -8.40
N ASP A 29 -3.47 15.29 -8.98
CA ASP A 29 -4.17 16.57 -8.82
C ASP A 29 -5.64 16.55 -9.28
N ARG A 30 -5.98 15.63 -10.19
CA ARG A 30 -7.32 15.47 -10.74
C ARG A 30 -8.12 14.34 -10.10
N ASN A 31 -7.56 13.66 -9.09
CA ASN A 31 -8.18 12.50 -8.43
C ASN A 31 -8.64 11.44 -9.45
N ALA A 32 -7.80 11.16 -10.45
CA ALA A 32 -8.10 10.15 -11.45
C ALA A 32 -8.03 8.72 -10.87
N ILE A 33 -7.28 8.55 -9.78
CA ILE A 33 -7.06 7.28 -9.08
C ILE A 33 -7.87 7.31 -7.76
N PRO A 34 -8.75 6.33 -7.52
CA PRO A 34 -9.47 6.22 -6.25
C PRO A 34 -8.50 6.05 -5.06
N PRO A 35 -8.91 6.42 -3.84
CA PRO A 35 -8.15 6.08 -2.64
C PRO A 35 -8.15 4.56 -2.41
N TYR A 36 -6.97 4.02 -2.06
CA TYR A 36 -6.77 2.60 -1.73
C TYR A 36 -6.19 2.44 -0.33
N ASP A 37 -7.07 2.55 0.68
CA ASP A 37 -6.70 2.31 2.07
C ASP A 37 -6.51 0.80 2.32
N ALA A 38 -5.41 0.44 2.98
CA ALA A 38 -5.19 -0.93 3.42
C ALA A 38 -6.13 -1.24 4.60
N VAL A 39 -6.91 -2.32 4.50
CA VAL A 39 -7.83 -2.77 5.55
C VAL A 39 -7.57 -4.23 5.90
N ILE A 40 -7.78 -4.56 7.18
CA ILE A 40 -7.73 -5.93 7.69
C ILE A 40 -9.15 -6.48 7.72
N LEU A 41 -9.38 -7.61 7.04
CA LEU A 41 -10.65 -8.33 7.07
C LEU A 41 -10.49 -9.64 7.83
N ALA A 42 -11.28 -9.81 8.90
CA ALA A 42 -11.29 -11.02 9.71
C ALA A 42 -12.67 -11.68 9.68
N SER A 43 -12.71 -13.00 9.51
CA SER A 43 -13.97 -13.73 9.53
C SER A 43 -14.58 -13.75 10.94
N PRO A 44 -15.91 -13.93 11.07
CA PRO A 44 -16.54 -14.07 12.39
C PRO A 44 -16.00 -15.26 13.18
N ALA A 45 -15.66 -16.36 12.49
CA ALA A 45 -15.11 -17.55 13.14
C ALA A 45 -13.70 -17.29 13.70
N PHE A 46 -12.84 -16.61 12.93
CA PHE A 46 -11.51 -16.22 13.38
C PHE A 46 -11.59 -15.28 14.59
N SER A 47 -12.45 -14.26 14.48
CA SER A 47 -12.65 -13.26 15.54
C SER A 47 -13.09 -13.87 16.87
N ARG A 48 -13.96 -14.89 16.82
CA ARG A 48 -14.40 -15.63 18.03
C ARG A 48 -13.35 -16.61 18.55
N GLY A 49 -12.62 -17.28 17.67
CA GLY A 49 -11.61 -18.27 18.05
C GLY A 49 -10.30 -17.68 18.56
N HIS A 50 -9.96 -16.45 18.14
CA HIS A 50 -8.68 -15.81 18.43
C HIS A 50 -8.83 -14.33 18.82
N PRO A 51 -9.55 -14.02 19.92
CA PRO A 51 -9.80 -12.64 20.32
C PRO A 51 -8.50 -11.84 20.58
N ALA A 52 -7.47 -12.46 21.15
CA ALA A 52 -6.18 -11.81 21.38
C ALA A 52 -5.44 -11.46 20.08
N ALA A 53 -5.57 -12.29 19.04
CA ALA A 53 -4.97 -12.00 17.73
C ALA A 53 -5.71 -10.84 17.05
N LEU A 54 -7.04 -10.77 17.17
CA LEU A 54 -7.82 -9.65 16.67
C LEU A 54 -7.45 -8.34 17.38
N GLU A 55 -7.25 -8.38 18.69
CA GLU A 55 -6.79 -7.22 19.47
C GLU A 55 -5.40 -6.76 19.02
N ALA A 56 -4.47 -7.69 18.78
CA ALA A 56 -3.13 -7.36 18.28
C ALA A 56 -3.19 -6.73 16.88
N LEU A 57 -4.02 -7.28 15.97
CA LEU A 57 -4.22 -6.73 14.62
C LEU A 57 -4.84 -5.33 14.65
N GLY A 58 -5.70 -5.03 15.63
CA GLY A 58 -6.30 -3.71 15.78
C GLY A 58 -5.34 -2.61 16.26
N ARG A 59 -4.09 -2.97 16.60
CA ARG A 59 -3.04 -2.02 17.00
C ARG A 59 -2.03 -1.71 15.88
N LEU A 60 -2.17 -2.37 14.73
CA LEU A 60 -1.40 -2.07 13.51
C LEU A 60 -1.90 -0.76 12.89
#